data_AF-A0A076MW05-F1
#
_entry.id   AF-A0A076MW05-F1
#
_cell.length_a   1.000
_cell.length_b   1.000
_cell.length_c   1.000
_cell.angle_alpha   90.00
_cell.angle_beta   90.00
_cell.angle_gamma   90.00
#
_symmetry.space_group_name_H-M   'P 1'
#
loop_
_entity.id
_entity.type
_entity.pdbx_description
1 polymer ?
#
loop_
_entity_poly.entity_id
_entity_poly.type
_entity_poly.pdbx_seq_one_letter_code
_entity_poly.pdbx_strand_id
1 'polypeptide(L)'
;MANLNYWAYWIGELREDHVNDAFMLHADPRSWGGVHLLEHLTRRVAPSSPHLPLNLHTLFTLIASRPSRLTDWPHPRPPLEEAVEVGLSTDELTRAERDQFAGLHYALRIADR
;
A
#
# COMPACT_ATOMS: atom_id res chain seq x y z
N MET A 1 5.59 -9.14 -5.16
CA MET A 1 6.94 -8.58 -5.28
C MET A 1 7.08 -7.72 -6.55
N ALA A 2 6.91 -8.27 -7.75
CA ALA A 2 6.98 -7.52 -9.02
C ALA A 2 6.15 -6.22 -9.04
N ASN A 3 4.89 -6.30 -8.63
CA ASN A 3 4.01 -5.13 -8.54
C ASN A 3 4.57 -4.02 -7.62
N LEU A 4 5.15 -4.38 -6.47
CA LEU A 4 5.71 -3.38 -5.54
C LEU A 4 6.95 -2.69 -6.12
N ASN A 5 7.84 -3.45 -6.74
CA ASN A 5 9.04 -2.90 -7.37
C ASN A 5 8.69 -2.02 -8.57
N TYR A 6 7.71 -2.43 -9.37
CA TYR A 6 7.18 -1.61 -10.46
C TYR A 6 6.63 -0.27 -9.95
N TRP A 7 5.76 -0.29 -8.94
CA TRP A 7 5.20 0.92 -8.38
C TRP A 7 6.26 1.82 -7.75
N ALA A 8 7.19 1.25 -6.97
CA ALA A 8 8.27 2.00 -6.36
C ALA A 8 9.16 2.69 -7.41
N TYR A 9 9.46 2.01 -8.52
CA TYR A 9 10.17 2.60 -9.65
C TYR A 9 9.34 3.71 -10.32
N TRP A 10 8.08 3.43 -10.64
CA TRP A 10 7.18 4.37 -11.31
C TRP A 10 7.01 5.69 -10.55
N ILE A 11 6.92 5.63 -9.22
CA ILE A 11 6.79 6.83 -8.38
C ILE A 11 8.13 7.48 -8.00
N GLY A 12 9.26 6.91 -8.45
CA GLY A 12 10.62 7.41 -8.17
C GLY A 12 11.14 7.11 -6.76
N GLU A 13 10.51 6.19 -6.02
CA GLU A 13 11.00 5.74 -4.71
C GLU A 13 12.17 4.75 -4.84
N LEU A 14 12.10 3.85 -5.83
CA LEU A 14 13.25 3.09 -6.29
C LEU A 14 13.99 3.95 -7.32
N ARG A 15 15.17 4.47 -6.92
CA ARG A 15 15.91 5.51 -7.65
C ARG A 15 16.88 4.98 -8.71
N GLU A 16 17.07 3.67 -8.81
CA GLU A 16 17.99 3.08 -9.77
C GLU A 16 17.38 3.09 -11.18
N ASP A 17 18.14 3.59 -12.16
CA ASP A 17 17.75 3.51 -13.56
C ASP A 17 17.82 2.05 -14.01
N HIS A 18 16.67 1.48 -14.34
CA HIS A 18 16.56 0.09 -14.81
C HIS A 18 16.30 0.05 -16.31
N VAL A 19 17.18 -0.62 -17.05
CA VAL A 19 17.15 -0.70 -18.54
C VAL A 19 16.17 -1.74 -19.09
N ASN A 20 15.59 -2.57 -18.23
CA ASN A 20 14.60 -3.59 -18.56
C ASN A 20 13.79 -3.94 -17.30
N ASP A 21 12.73 -4.75 -17.45
CA ASP A 21 11.81 -5.09 -16.35
C ASP A 21 12.32 -6.18 -15.39
N ALA A 22 13.54 -6.70 -15.57
CA ALA A 22 14.06 -7.78 -14.72
C ALA A 22 14.20 -7.35 -13.25
N PHE A 23 14.41 -6.05 -13.00
CA PHE A 23 14.45 -5.50 -11.64
C PHE A 23 13.15 -5.77 -10.86
N MET A 24 12.00 -5.83 -11.54
CA MET A 24 10.71 -6.10 -10.89
C MET A 24 10.75 -7.45 -10.16
N LEU A 25 11.42 -8.44 -10.75
CA LEU A 25 11.51 -9.79 -10.21
C LEU A 25 12.64 -9.96 -9.19
N HIS A 26 13.75 -9.24 -9.38
CA HIS A 26 14.99 -9.49 -8.63
C HIS A 26 15.30 -8.48 -7.54
N ALA A 27 14.75 -7.26 -7.60
CA ALA A 27 14.95 -6.28 -6.56
C ALA A 27 14.26 -6.74 -5.26
N ASP A 28 14.99 -6.71 -4.14
CA ASP A 28 14.38 -6.91 -2.83
C ASP A 28 13.45 -5.72 -2.56
N PRO A 29 12.13 -5.92 -2.39
CA PRO A 29 11.23 -4.81 -2.09
C PRO A 29 11.64 -4.08 -0.81
N ARG A 30 12.27 -4.76 0.15
CA ARG A 30 12.70 -4.15 1.42
C ARG A 30 13.92 -3.22 1.28
N SER A 31 14.53 -3.14 0.10
CA SER A 31 15.69 -2.26 -0.18
C SER A 31 15.34 -0.77 -0.25
N TRP A 32 14.08 -0.40 -0.49
CA TRP A 32 13.61 0.99 -0.57
C TRP A 32 12.64 1.35 0.56
N GLY A 33 12.43 2.64 0.77
CA GLY A 33 11.78 3.22 1.95
C GLY A 33 10.39 2.68 2.25
N GLY A 34 9.50 2.64 1.26
CA GLY A 34 8.09 2.27 1.38
C GLY A 34 7.14 3.43 1.65
N VAL A 35 7.66 4.53 2.19
CA VAL A 35 6.83 5.63 2.72
C VAL A 35 6.21 6.46 1.60
N HIS A 36 6.92 6.71 0.50
CA HIS A 36 6.36 7.49 -0.61
C HIS A 36 5.27 6.71 -1.35
N LEU A 37 5.47 5.39 -1.53
CA LEU A 37 4.46 4.53 -2.11
C LEU A 37 3.23 4.41 -1.20
N LEU A 38 3.43 4.33 0.11
CA LEU A 38 2.34 4.35 1.07
C LEU A 38 1.50 5.63 0.94
N GLU A 39 2.14 6.81 0.97
CA GLU A 39 1.47 8.10 0.80
C GLU A 39 0.73 8.18 -0.54
N HIS A 40 1.38 7.72 -1.61
CA HIS A 40 0.82 7.73 -2.96
C HIS A 40 -0.43 6.87 -3.07
N LEU A 41 -0.40 5.64 -2.55
CA LEU A 41 -1.51 4.70 -2.64
C LEU A 41 -2.66 5.09 -1.72
N THR A 42 -2.35 5.61 -0.53
CA THR A 42 -3.36 6.05 0.45
C THR A 42 -4.31 7.08 -0.18
N ARG A 43 -3.78 8.03 -0.97
CA ARG A 43 -4.57 9.04 -1.69
C ARG A 43 -5.40 8.48 -2.87
N ARG A 44 -5.20 7.22 -3.24
CA ARG A 44 -5.81 6.58 -4.43
C ARG A 44 -6.69 5.37 -4.09
N VAL A 45 -6.79 5.01 -2.81
CA VAL A 45 -7.73 4.02 -2.28
C VAL A 45 -9.00 4.77 -1.92
N ALA A 46 -9.92 4.85 -2.88
CA ALA A 46 -11.23 5.47 -2.72
C ALA A 46 -12.30 4.50 -3.24
N PRO A 47 -13.41 4.27 -2.52
CA PRO A 47 -14.42 3.26 -2.89
C PRO A 47 -15.00 3.43 -4.30
N SER A 48 -15.17 4.68 -4.75
CA SER A 48 -15.71 5.01 -6.07
C SER A 48 -14.69 4.91 -7.22
N SER A 49 -13.42 4.61 -6.91
CA SER A 49 -12.36 4.56 -7.91
C SER A 49 -12.42 3.27 -8.74
N PRO A 50 -12.39 3.33 -10.08
CA PRO A 50 -12.28 2.13 -10.91
C PRO A 50 -10.93 1.40 -10.72
N HIS A 51 -9.94 2.07 -10.12
CA HIS A 51 -8.63 1.51 -9.84
C HIS A 51 -8.49 1.00 -8.40
N LEU A 52 -9.57 1.03 -7.60
CA LEU A 52 -9.57 0.55 -6.21
C LEU A 52 -8.97 -0.85 -6.07
N PRO A 53 -9.35 -1.88 -6.86
CA PRO A 53 -8.81 -3.22 -6.68
C PRO A 53 -7.28 -3.25 -6.77
N LEU A 54 -6.69 -2.54 -7.73
CA LEU A 54 -5.24 -2.51 -7.93
C LEU A 54 -4.54 -1.73 -6.82
N ASN A 55 -5.04 -0.54 -6.49
CA ASN A 55 -4.42 0.34 -5.50
C ASN A 55 -4.49 -0.28 -4.10
N LEU A 56 -5.65 -0.81 -3.73
CA LEU A 56 -5.89 -1.46 -2.44
C LEU A 56 -5.03 -2.72 -2.31
N HIS A 57 -4.97 -3.57 -3.33
CA HIS A 57 -4.12 -4.75 -3.31
C HIS A 57 -2.65 -4.40 -3.17
N THR A 58 -2.19 -3.36 -3.88
CA THR A 58 -0.80 -2.87 -3.79
C THR A 58 -0.49 -2.35 -2.39
N LEU A 59 -1.39 -1.54 -1.81
CA LEU A 59 -1.26 -0.98 -0.47
C LEU A 59 -1.23 -2.07 0.60
N PHE A 60 -2.18 -3.01 0.52
CA PHE A 60 -2.24 -4.17 1.38
C PHE A 60 -0.94 -5.00 1.31
N THR A 61 -0.45 -5.26 0.10
CA THR A 61 0.79 -6.03 -0.10
C THR A 61 2.01 -5.30 0.44
N LEU A 62 2.08 -3.97 0.29
CA LEU A 62 3.16 -3.14 0.86
C LEU A 62 3.21 -3.29 2.38
N ILE A 63 2.08 -3.07 3.05
CA ILE A 63 1.96 -3.16 4.51
C ILE A 63 2.22 -4.58 5.00
N ALA A 64 1.62 -5.59 4.37
CA ALA A 64 1.82 -6.99 4.73
C ALA A 64 3.29 -7.44 4.57
N SER A 65 4.04 -6.84 3.64
CA SER A 65 5.46 -7.17 3.45
C SER A 65 6.39 -6.60 4.53
N ARG A 66 5.95 -5.55 5.23
CA ARG A 66 6.74 -4.75 6.20
C ARG A 66 5.87 -4.20 7.35
N PRO A 67 5.15 -5.04 8.12
CA PRO A 67 4.17 -4.56 9.10
C PRO A 67 4.80 -3.71 10.22
N SER A 68 6.04 -3.99 10.60
CA SER A 68 6.75 -3.23 11.64
C SER A 68 7.06 -1.78 11.23
N ARG A 69 7.08 -1.46 9.93
CA ARG A 69 7.37 -0.11 9.43
C ARG A 69 6.22 0.87 9.64
N LEU A 70 4.99 0.38 9.87
CA LEU A 70 3.84 1.27 10.14
C LEU A 70 4.08 2.16 11.36
N THR A 71 4.70 1.62 12.41
CA THR A 71 5.08 2.39 13.60
C THR A 71 6.17 3.42 13.30
N ASP A 72 7.01 3.17 12.30
CA ASP A 72 8.08 4.08 11.85
C ASP A 72 7.58 5.16 10.88
N TRP A 73 6.31 5.13 10.46
CA TRP A 73 5.71 6.05 9.49
C TRP A 73 4.55 6.86 10.09
N PRO A 74 4.83 7.79 11.03
CA PRO A 74 3.78 8.51 11.73
C PRO A 74 2.98 9.47 10.83
N HIS A 75 3.58 9.99 9.75
CA HIS A 75 2.95 10.97 8.88
C HIS A 75 1.86 10.40 7.95
N PRO A 76 2.08 9.29 7.21
CA PRO A 76 1.04 8.70 6.37
C PRO A 76 -0.05 7.94 7.12
N ARG A 77 0.11 7.74 8.44
CA ARG A 77 -0.80 6.93 9.24
C ARG A 77 -2.21 7.53 9.38
N PRO A 78 -2.43 8.81 9.77
CA PRO A 78 -3.79 9.35 9.86
C PRO A 78 -4.54 9.34 8.53
N PRO A 79 -3.93 9.71 7.38
CA PRO A 79 -4.58 9.56 6.08
C PRO A 79 -4.93 8.10 5.73
N LEU A 80 -4.10 7.14 6.16
CA LEU A 80 -4.36 5.71 5.94
C LEU A 80 -5.55 5.22 6.78
N GLU A 81 -5.62 5.63 8.05
CA GLU A 81 -6.75 5.36 8.93
C GLU A 81 -8.07 5.88 8.32
N GLU A 82 -8.08 7.14 7.91
CA GLU A 82 -9.24 7.77 7.25
C GLU A 82 -9.66 7.00 5.98
N ALA A 83 -8.71 6.65 5.11
CA ALA A 83 -9.01 5.90 3.89
C ALA A 83 -9.58 4.50 4.18
N VAL A 84 -9.09 3.83 5.23
CA VAL A 84 -9.57 2.51 5.67
C VAL A 84 -10.97 2.60 6.26
N GLU A 85 -11.26 3.62 7.08
CA GLU A 85 -12.59 3.85 7.65
C GLU A 85 -13.63 4.13 6.55
N VAL A 86 -13.30 5.02 5.60
CA VAL A 86 -14.16 5.30 4.45
C VAL A 86 -14.39 4.04 3.62
N GLY A 87 -13.35 3.25 3.37
CA GLY A 87 -13.44 1.96 2.71
C GLY A 87 -14.43 1.01 3.39
N LEU A 88 -14.27 0.77 4.69
CA LEU A 88 -15.11 -0.15 5.46
C LEU A 88 -16.56 0.34 5.64
N SER A 89 -16.81 1.64 5.51
CA SER A 89 -18.17 2.20 5.55
C SER A 89 -18.99 1.99 4.27
N THR A 90 -18.35 1.51 3.19
CA THR A 90 -19.01 1.36 1.87
C THR A 90 -19.57 -0.05 1.65
N ASP A 91 -20.83 -0.13 1.21
CA ASP A 91 -21.51 -1.40 0.92
C ASP A 91 -21.14 -2.02 -0.44
N GLU A 92 -20.62 -1.21 -1.38
CA GLU A 92 -20.34 -1.58 -2.77
C GLU A 92 -19.07 -2.44 -2.97
N LEU A 93 -18.31 -2.67 -1.90
CA LEU A 93 -17.07 -3.44 -1.98
C LEU A 93 -17.32 -4.90 -2.38
N THR A 94 -16.38 -5.47 -3.12
CA THR A 94 -16.28 -6.92 -3.28
C THR A 94 -15.81 -7.57 -1.97
N ARG A 95 -15.96 -8.90 -1.86
CA ARG A 95 -15.45 -9.65 -0.70
C ARG A 95 -13.93 -9.50 -0.55
N ALA A 96 -13.19 -9.52 -1.65
CA ALA A 96 -11.73 -9.41 -1.64
C ALA A 96 -11.27 -8.03 -1.14
N GLU A 97 -11.94 -6.95 -1.55
CA GLU A 97 -11.64 -5.59 -1.08
C GLU A 97 -11.97 -5.42 0.40
N ARG A 98 -13.11 -5.95 0.86
CA ARG A 98 -13.45 -5.96 2.30
C ARG A 98 -12.40 -6.69 3.12
N ASP A 99 -11.95 -7.87 2.69
CA ASP A 99 -10.92 -8.64 3.38
C ASP A 99 -9.59 -7.85 3.46
N GLN A 100 -9.23 -7.13 2.39
CA GLN A 100 -8.02 -6.29 2.36
C GLN A 100 -8.14 -5.06 3.28
N PHE A 101 -9.25 -4.34 3.25
CA PHE A 101 -9.50 -3.22 4.16
C PHE A 101 -9.52 -3.67 5.63
N ALA A 102 -10.15 -4.78 5.94
CA ALA A 102 -10.16 -5.34 7.29
C ALA A 102 -8.74 -5.71 7.76
N GLY A 103 -7.92 -6.26 6.86
CA GLY A 103 -6.51 -6.53 7.15
C GLY A 103 -5.68 -5.27 7.39
N LEU A 104 -5.92 -4.19 6.63
CA LEU A 104 -5.28 -2.88 6.85
C LEU A 104 -5.68 -2.28 8.20
N HIS A 105 -6.97 -2.29 8.53
CA HIS A 105 -7.50 -1.85 9.82
C HIS A 105 -6.87 -2.63 10.98
N TYR A 106 -6.71 -3.94 10.82
CA TYR A 106 -6.05 -4.77 11.82
C TYR A 106 -4.56 -4.44 12.00
N ALA A 107 -3.84 -4.16 10.90
CA ALA A 107 -2.43 -3.77 10.95
C ALA A 107 -2.23 -2.43 11.66
N LEU A 108 -3.07 -1.44 11.36
CA LEU A 108 -3.09 -0.14 12.06
C LEU A 108 -3.27 -0.30 13.57
N ARG A 109 -4.27 -1.10 13.98
CA ARG A 109 -4.54 -1.35 15.40
C ARG A 109 -3.39 -2.05 16.13
N ILE A 110 -2.57 -2.86 15.44
CA ILE A 110 -1.35 -3.44 16.02
C ILE A 110 -0.27 -2.36 16.18
N ALA A 111 -0.10 -1.49 15.19
CA ALA A 111 0.90 -0.43 15.21
C ALA A 111 0.60 0.71 16.21
N ASP A 112 -0.63 0.78 16.76
CA ASP A 112 -1.00 1.69 17.87
C ASP A 112 -0.57 1.20 19.26
N ARG A 113 -0.11 -0.05 19.38
CA ARG A 113 0.26 -0.67 20.67
C ARG A 113 1.73 -0.49 20.98
#